data_AF-A0A1V3SFA1-F1
#
_entry.id   AF-A0A1V3SFA1-F1
#
_cell.length_a   1.000
_cell.length_b   1.000
_cell.length_c   1.000
_cell.angle_alpha   90.00
_cell.angle_beta   90.00
_cell.angle_gamma   90.00
#
_symmetry.space_group_name_H-M   'P 1'
#
loop_
_entity.id
_entity.type
_entity.pdbx_description
1 polymer ?
#
loop_
_entity_poly.entity_id
_entity_poly.type
_entity_poly.pdbx_seq_one_letter_code
_entity_poly.pdbx_strand_id
1 'polypeptide(L)'
;MDAHTSHALYTQRRAQLAAQLGPGGIAIVPTAPEQQRNRDSDFLFRHDSYFYYLTGFAEPNAWLVVTGEGESTLFCNPKDAEREVWDGIRLGPTAAPEALGVQAAWSVAELDQRLPKLLENRGVVWYPFATHKGLDARINGWLQPVRARVRYGALCPEQQRDLCGPLDEMRLIKDPHEQDTMRRAAQISARAHVRAMQRCAAMLRAGQDVREYHLDAELLHEFRQQGSQYPAYGSIVAAGANACVLHYRADAAPIRSGELVLIDAGCELDGYASDITRTFPANGRFTGPQRTLYDLVLASQEAAVAATKAGNRFTDPHEATVAVLAQGLLDVGLLDKNKVGSAQDVIANRSYFPFYMHRTGHWLGMDVHDCGSYVEPSEVGTVNERKDPLSGETIKDRPSRILRPGMVLTIEPGLYVRPAEGVPEAFWNIGIRIEDDAIVTETGCELISHGVPVNADEIEALMR
;
A
#
# COMPACT_ATOMS: atom_id res chain seq x y z
N MET A 1 2.05 -4.57 23.86
CA MET A 1 3.28 -5.38 23.73
C MET A 1 4.33 -4.74 24.61
N ASP A 2 5.05 -5.53 25.41
CA ASP A 2 6.18 -5.01 26.20
C ASP A 2 7.26 -4.45 25.27
N ALA A 3 7.86 -3.32 25.62
CA ALA A 3 8.92 -2.67 24.84
C ALA A 3 10.09 -3.63 24.51
N HIS A 4 10.36 -4.59 25.41
CA HIS A 4 11.39 -5.62 25.22
C HIS A 4 11.10 -6.59 24.06
N THR A 5 9.84 -6.84 23.70
CA THR A 5 9.48 -7.75 22.60
C THR A 5 9.63 -7.09 21.22
N SER A 6 9.59 -5.75 21.16
CA SER A 6 9.63 -4.97 19.91
C SER A 6 11.06 -4.83 19.35
N HIS A 7 12.09 -4.63 20.19
CA HIS A 7 13.48 -4.48 19.72
C HIS A 7 14.08 -5.75 19.11
N ALA A 8 13.64 -6.93 19.56
CA ALA A 8 14.13 -8.21 19.05
C ALA A 8 13.81 -8.37 17.56
N LEU A 9 12.63 -7.91 17.14
CA LEU A 9 12.15 -7.97 15.75
C LEU A 9 13.03 -7.15 14.81
N TYR A 10 13.22 -5.86 15.13
CA TYR A 10 14.05 -4.97 14.31
C TYR A 10 15.51 -5.42 14.29
N THR A 11 16.02 -5.94 15.41
CA THR A 11 17.38 -6.52 15.46
C THR A 11 17.51 -7.72 14.53
N GLN A 12 16.50 -8.62 14.51
CA GLN A 12 16.48 -9.76 13.59
C GLN A 12 16.45 -9.32 12.13
N ARG A 13 15.63 -8.32 11.78
CA ARG A 13 15.57 -7.77 10.41
C ARG A 13 16.92 -7.17 9.99
N ARG A 14 17.58 -6.41 10.86
CA ARG A 14 18.95 -5.89 10.60
C ARG A 14 19.97 -7.02 10.41
N ALA A 15 19.88 -8.10 11.20
CA ALA A 15 20.75 -9.26 11.05
C ALA A 15 20.51 -10.03 9.73
N GLN A 16 19.25 -10.19 9.32
CA GLN A 16 18.89 -10.77 8.02
C GLN A 16 19.40 -9.91 6.86
N LEU A 17 19.28 -8.58 6.96
CA LEU A 17 19.85 -7.69 5.97
C LEU A 17 21.37 -7.85 5.91
N ALA A 18 22.07 -7.79 7.05
CA ALA A 18 23.52 -7.95 7.13
C ALA A 18 24.01 -9.22 6.44
N ALA A 19 23.32 -10.36 6.67
CA ALA A 19 23.62 -11.62 6.00
C ALA A 19 23.52 -11.52 4.47
N GLN A 20 22.56 -10.75 3.93
CA GLN A 20 22.42 -10.52 2.49
C GLN A 20 23.47 -9.54 1.94
N LEU A 21 23.91 -8.56 2.72
CA LEU A 21 24.97 -7.63 2.30
C LEU A 21 26.30 -8.39 2.09
N GLY A 22 26.55 -9.40 2.94
CA GLY A 22 27.76 -10.20 2.95
C GLY A 22 29.00 -9.46 3.50
N PRO A 23 30.11 -10.18 3.74
CA PRO A 23 31.32 -9.60 4.32
C PRO A 23 31.82 -8.38 3.53
N GLY A 24 32.16 -7.30 4.24
CA GLY A 24 32.62 -6.05 3.65
C GLY A 24 31.54 -5.19 2.99
N GLY A 25 30.26 -5.59 3.05
CA GLY A 25 29.12 -4.77 2.64
C GLY A 25 28.72 -3.76 3.71
N ILE A 26 28.26 -2.58 3.28
CA ILE A 26 27.71 -1.54 4.17
C ILE A 26 26.44 -0.96 3.54
N ALA A 27 25.33 -0.99 4.28
CA ALA A 27 24.06 -0.37 3.91
C ALA A 27 23.89 0.98 4.62
N ILE A 28 23.41 1.99 3.89
CA ILE A 28 23.11 3.32 4.40
C ILE A 28 21.64 3.64 4.09
N VAL A 29 20.83 3.83 5.14
CA VAL A 29 19.38 3.95 5.06
C VAL A 29 18.93 5.24 5.74
N PRO A 30 18.63 6.32 4.98
CA PRO A 30 18.00 7.51 5.56
C PRO A 30 16.53 7.28 5.90
N THR A 31 16.00 8.03 6.87
CA THR A 31 14.55 8.25 6.98
C THR A 31 14.07 9.36 6.04
N ALA A 32 12.76 9.52 5.92
CA ALA A 32 12.16 10.57 5.10
C ALA A 32 12.48 11.99 5.65
N PRO A 33 12.56 13.01 4.79
CA PRO A 33 12.62 14.40 5.23
C PRO A 33 11.23 14.92 5.62
N GLU A 34 11.19 15.85 6.58
CA GLU A 34 9.99 16.63 6.88
C GLU A 34 9.51 17.39 5.64
N GLN A 35 8.18 17.53 5.49
CA GLN A 35 7.55 18.16 4.32
C GLN A 35 6.79 19.40 4.75
N GLN A 36 7.15 20.55 4.19
CA GLN A 36 6.44 21.80 4.42
C GLN A 36 5.04 21.77 3.80
N ARG A 37 4.02 22.18 4.56
CA ARG A 37 2.65 22.35 4.07
C ARG A 37 2.39 23.79 3.65
N ASN A 38 2.60 24.74 4.56
CA ASN A 38 2.41 26.16 4.30
C ASN A 38 3.26 27.02 5.24
N ARG A 39 4.19 27.80 4.68
CA ARG A 39 5.13 28.64 5.43
C ARG A 39 5.84 27.82 6.53
N ASP A 40 5.64 28.13 7.80
CA ASP A 40 6.29 27.51 8.96
C ASP A 40 5.52 26.30 9.53
N SER A 41 4.47 25.83 8.83
CA SER A 41 3.74 24.62 9.20
C SER A 41 4.08 23.46 8.28
N ASP A 42 4.43 22.32 8.88
CA ASP A 42 4.73 21.09 8.18
C ASP A 42 3.50 20.16 8.08
N PHE A 43 3.55 19.27 7.10
CA PHE A 43 2.73 18.06 7.16
C PHE A 43 3.20 17.19 8.31
N LEU A 44 2.30 16.34 8.77
CA LEU A 44 2.62 15.38 9.80
C LEU A 44 3.71 14.42 9.29
N PHE A 45 4.72 14.17 10.12
CA PHE A 45 5.89 13.41 9.74
C PHE A 45 5.52 11.93 9.51
N ARG A 46 5.90 11.42 8.33
CA ARG A 46 5.86 10.00 7.99
C ARG A 46 7.28 9.54 7.68
N HIS A 47 7.80 8.64 8.49
CA HIS A 47 9.11 8.02 8.31
C HIS A 47 9.20 7.28 6.96
N ASP A 48 10.42 7.02 6.49
CA ASP A 48 10.62 6.13 5.35
C ASP A 48 10.29 4.67 5.74
N SER A 49 9.65 3.93 4.85
CA SER A 49 9.18 2.56 5.14
C SER A 49 10.34 1.57 5.29
N TYR A 50 11.43 1.67 4.51
CA TYR A 50 12.61 0.83 4.68
C TYR A 50 13.37 1.15 5.97
N PHE A 51 13.51 2.44 6.28
CA PHE A 51 14.12 2.88 7.53
C PHE A 51 13.36 2.36 8.75
N TYR A 52 12.04 2.55 8.77
CA TYR A 52 11.21 2.14 9.89
C TYR A 52 11.12 0.62 10.00
N TYR A 53 11.04 -0.10 8.88
CA TYR A 53 11.07 -1.57 8.85
C TYR A 53 12.28 -2.16 9.60
N LEU A 54 13.42 -1.46 9.54
CA LEU A 54 14.68 -1.87 10.19
C LEU A 54 14.89 -1.29 11.59
N THR A 55 14.11 -0.30 12.03
CA THR A 55 14.40 0.46 13.25
C THR A 55 13.24 0.62 14.22
N GLY A 56 12.00 0.67 13.74
CA GLY A 56 10.85 1.14 14.51
C GLY A 56 10.95 2.60 14.96
N PHE A 57 11.89 3.38 14.39
CA PHE A 57 12.19 4.73 14.83
C PHE A 57 11.48 5.77 13.95
N ALA A 58 10.68 6.64 14.58
CA ALA A 58 9.79 7.56 13.89
C ALA A 58 10.18 9.05 14.03
N GLU A 59 11.43 9.35 14.39
CA GLU A 59 11.92 10.75 14.39
C GLU A 59 12.55 11.14 13.05
N PRO A 60 12.42 12.40 12.62
CA PRO A 60 13.05 12.91 11.40
C PRO A 60 14.57 13.06 11.57
N ASN A 61 15.26 13.32 10.44
CA ASN A 61 16.70 13.57 10.40
C ASN A 61 17.52 12.42 11.04
N ALA A 62 17.17 11.18 10.68
CA ALA A 62 17.82 9.98 11.15
C ALA A 62 18.34 9.09 10.01
N TRP A 63 19.42 8.36 10.27
CA TRP A 63 20.08 7.46 9.31
C TRP A 63 20.51 6.18 10.02
N LEU A 64 20.24 5.04 9.42
CA LEU A 64 20.72 3.75 9.88
C LEU A 64 21.88 3.30 8.98
N VAL A 65 22.97 2.86 9.59
CA VAL A 65 24.06 2.18 8.91
C VAL A 65 24.10 0.73 9.40
N VAL A 66 24.11 -0.24 8.48
CA VAL A 66 24.23 -1.67 8.79
C VAL A 66 25.41 -2.25 8.03
N THR A 67 26.28 -2.99 8.69
CA THR A 67 27.40 -3.69 8.04
C THR A 67 27.05 -5.16 7.80
N GLY A 68 27.72 -5.78 6.82
CA GLY A 68 27.55 -7.21 6.56
C GLY A 68 28.02 -8.11 7.70
N GLU A 69 28.81 -7.57 8.64
CA GLU A 69 29.21 -8.25 9.87
C GLU A 69 28.13 -8.18 10.97
N GLY A 70 27.03 -7.46 10.73
CA GLY A 70 25.90 -7.36 11.65
C GLY A 70 25.96 -6.17 12.61
N GLU A 71 26.91 -5.26 12.43
CA GLU A 71 26.97 -4.02 13.22
C GLU A 71 25.92 -3.03 12.69
N SER A 72 25.13 -2.45 13.58
CA SER A 72 24.16 -1.40 13.25
C SER A 72 24.41 -0.14 14.08
N THR A 73 24.46 0.99 13.38
CA THR A 73 24.68 2.30 13.98
C THR A 73 23.60 3.29 13.54
N LEU A 74 22.97 3.96 14.50
CA LEU A 74 22.00 5.01 14.22
C LEU A 74 22.66 6.40 14.29
N PHE A 75 22.36 7.26 13.34
CA PHE A 75 22.58 8.69 13.46
C PHE A 75 21.22 9.34 13.69
N CYS A 76 21.06 10.10 14.76
CA CYS A 76 19.79 10.77 15.10
C CYS A 76 20.04 12.16 15.70
N ASN A 77 18.98 12.94 15.86
CA ASN A 77 19.11 14.25 16.50
C ASN A 77 19.63 14.09 17.94
N PRO A 78 20.60 14.92 18.37
CA PRO A 78 20.99 14.97 19.77
C PRO A 78 19.87 15.59 20.63
N LYS A 79 19.95 15.33 21.93
CA LYS A 79 19.20 16.08 22.94
C LYS A 79 19.49 17.57 22.78
N ASP A 80 18.43 18.37 22.79
CA ASP A 80 18.50 19.83 22.68
C ASP A 80 17.35 20.41 23.50
N ALA A 81 17.66 20.92 24.70
CA ALA A 81 16.63 21.37 25.63
C ALA A 81 15.78 22.52 25.08
N GLU A 82 16.35 23.38 24.23
CA GLU A 82 15.59 24.47 23.62
C GLU A 82 14.65 23.89 22.57
N ARG A 83 15.15 23.09 21.63
CA ARG A 83 14.30 22.53 20.56
C ARG A 83 13.27 21.54 21.09
N GLU A 84 13.56 20.79 22.16
CA GLU A 84 12.58 19.87 22.77
C GLU A 84 11.39 20.59 23.41
N VAL A 85 11.55 21.86 23.82
CA VAL A 85 10.43 22.70 24.28
C VAL A 85 9.49 23.07 23.12
N TRP A 86 10.03 23.24 21.91
CA TRP A 86 9.26 23.65 20.72
C TRP A 86 8.68 22.46 19.96
N ASP A 87 9.51 21.44 19.70
CA ASP A 87 9.25 20.41 18.71
C ASP A 87 8.90 19.05 19.36
N GLY A 88 9.12 18.92 20.68
CA GLY A 88 8.93 17.67 21.44
C GLY A 88 10.23 16.91 21.74
N ILE A 89 10.12 15.93 22.64
CA ILE A 89 11.26 15.17 23.18
C ILE A 89 11.94 14.34 22.08
N ARG A 90 13.27 14.36 22.03
CA ARG A 90 14.08 13.53 21.12
C ARG A 90 14.68 12.36 21.88
N LEU A 91 14.82 11.19 21.26
CA LEU A 91 15.45 10.04 21.90
C LEU A 91 16.92 10.31 22.24
N GLY A 92 17.66 10.85 21.27
CA GLY A 92 19.07 11.17 21.41
C GLY A 92 20.02 9.96 21.29
N PRO A 93 21.28 10.17 20.88
CA PRO A 93 22.26 9.09 20.67
C PRO A 93 22.58 8.26 21.91
N THR A 94 22.45 8.83 23.11
CA THR A 94 22.78 8.11 24.35
C THR A 94 21.75 7.02 24.67
N ALA A 95 20.46 7.29 24.46
CA ALA A 95 19.38 6.35 24.78
C ALA A 95 19.06 5.41 23.60
N ALA A 96 19.38 5.80 22.37
CA ALA A 96 19.04 5.04 21.16
C ALA A 96 19.53 3.57 21.15
N PRO A 97 20.75 3.22 21.59
CA PRO A 97 21.20 1.82 21.61
C PRO A 97 20.30 0.90 22.44
N GLU A 98 19.95 1.32 23.66
CA GLU A 98 19.06 0.57 24.55
C GLU A 98 17.63 0.54 24.01
N ALA A 99 17.13 1.69 23.55
CA ALA A 99 15.75 1.86 23.12
C ALA A 99 15.43 1.31 21.72
N LEU A 100 16.42 0.95 20.90
CA LEU A 100 16.19 0.47 19.51
C LEU A 100 16.99 -0.81 19.19
N GLY A 101 17.82 -1.28 20.12
CA GLY A 101 18.68 -2.46 19.95
C GLY A 101 19.79 -2.26 18.91
N VAL A 102 20.17 -1.02 18.60
CA VAL A 102 21.32 -0.73 17.74
C VAL A 102 22.61 -0.82 18.54
N GLN A 103 23.73 -1.23 17.93
CA GLN A 103 25.00 -1.40 18.65
C GLN A 103 25.65 -0.06 19.02
N ALA A 104 25.41 0.97 18.21
CA ALA A 104 25.90 2.32 18.48
C ALA A 104 24.91 3.37 17.99
N ALA A 105 25.01 4.58 18.53
CA ALA A 105 24.36 5.74 17.96
C ALA A 105 25.22 7.01 18.11
N TRP A 106 25.10 7.92 17.14
CA TRP A 106 25.80 9.19 17.08
C TRP A 106 24.87 10.34 16.70
N SER A 107 25.34 11.58 16.90
CA SER A 107 24.59 12.75 16.44
C SER A 107 24.56 12.77 14.91
N VAL A 108 23.41 13.07 14.32
CA VAL A 108 23.28 13.28 12.87
C VAL A 108 24.15 14.45 12.38
N ALA A 109 24.51 15.39 13.24
CA ALA A 109 25.45 16.45 12.91
C ALA A 109 26.88 15.93 12.61
N GLU A 110 27.22 14.72 13.07
CA GLU A 110 28.50 14.07 12.80
C GLU A 110 28.47 13.15 11.57
N LEU A 111 27.31 13.01 10.89
CA LEU A 111 27.09 12.06 9.80
C LEU A 111 28.15 12.23 8.70
N ASP A 112 28.27 13.43 8.13
CA ASP A 112 29.16 13.70 7.01
C ASP A 112 30.66 13.56 7.38
N GLN A 113 31.00 13.69 8.67
CA GLN A 113 32.37 13.49 9.17
C GLN A 113 32.70 11.99 9.37
N ARG A 114 31.72 11.20 9.81
CA ARG A 114 31.92 9.79 10.20
C ARG A 114 31.76 8.84 9.02
N LEU A 115 30.82 9.09 8.10
CA LEU A 115 30.49 8.18 7.00
C LEU A 115 31.69 7.80 6.12
N PRO A 116 32.59 8.73 5.71
CA PRO A 116 33.80 8.36 5.00
C PRO A 116 34.65 7.31 5.73
N LYS A 117 34.76 7.39 7.06
CA LYS A 117 35.53 6.43 7.84
C LYS A 117 34.84 5.06 7.91
N LEU A 118 33.51 5.01 7.95
CA LEU A 118 32.74 3.76 7.95
C LEU A 118 32.79 3.06 6.59
N LEU A 119 32.86 3.85 5.51
CA LEU A 119 33.00 3.38 4.13
C LEU A 119 34.42 2.89 3.81
N GLU A 120 35.43 3.36 4.54
CA GLU A 120 36.81 2.91 4.38
C GLU A 120 36.93 1.40 4.60
N ASN A 121 37.65 0.72 3.71
CA ASN A 121 37.87 -0.72 3.73
C ASN A 121 36.62 -1.59 3.53
N ARG A 122 35.55 -1.01 2.98
CA ARG A 122 34.37 -1.74 2.53
C ARG A 122 34.47 -2.06 1.04
N GLY A 123 33.97 -3.22 0.63
CA GLY A 123 33.98 -3.65 -0.77
C GLY A 123 32.79 -3.12 -1.57
N VAL A 124 31.66 -2.92 -0.89
CA VAL A 124 30.38 -2.60 -1.52
C VAL A 124 29.57 -1.66 -0.63
N VAL A 125 28.98 -0.62 -1.21
CA VAL A 125 28.00 0.24 -0.55
C VAL A 125 26.61 -0.03 -1.11
N TRP A 126 25.65 -0.23 -0.21
CA TRP A 126 24.24 -0.41 -0.52
C TRP A 126 23.46 0.81 -0.04
N TYR A 127 22.59 1.33 -0.89
CA TYR A 127 21.64 2.38 -0.52
C TYR A 127 20.44 2.30 -1.46
N PRO A 128 19.25 2.78 -1.06
CA PRO A 128 18.07 2.66 -1.91
C PRO A 128 18.20 3.63 -3.10
N PHE A 129 18.32 3.07 -4.31
CA PHE A 129 18.54 3.87 -5.51
C PHE A 129 17.28 4.65 -5.88
N ALA A 130 17.46 5.92 -6.29
CA ALA A 130 16.39 6.77 -6.79
C ALA A 130 15.17 6.97 -5.87
N THR A 131 15.22 6.53 -4.60
CA THR A 131 14.12 6.73 -3.64
C THR A 131 14.16 8.11 -2.98
N HIS A 132 15.36 8.59 -2.64
CA HIS A 132 15.56 9.91 -2.02
C HIS A 132 16.33 10.85 -2.94
N LYS A 133 15.77 12.04 -3.14
CA LYS A 133 16.39 13.08 -3.97
C LYS A 133 17.77 13.47 -3.41
N GLY A 134 18.82 13.32 -4.22
CA GLY A 134 20.19 13.72 -3.89
C GLY A 134 20.97 12.75 -3.00
N LEU A 135 20.41 11.58 -2.67
CA LEU A 135 21.11 10.56 -1.89
C LEU A 135 22.36 10.04 -2.61
N ASP A 136 22.26 9.79 -3.91
CA ASP A 136 23.38 9.38 -4.76
C ASP A 136 24.53 10.40 -4.73
N ALA A 137 24.21 11.68 -4.84
CA ALA A 137 25.19 12.76 -4.76
C ALA A 137 25.87 12.81 -3.38
N ARG A 138 25.10 12.60 -2.30
CA ARG A 138 25.62 12.58 -0.92
C ARG A 138 26.56 11.39 -0.69
N ILE A 139 26.17 10.19 -1.14
CA ILE A 139 27.00 8.98 -1.09
C ILE A 139 28.30 9.19 -1.86
N ASN A 140 28.22 9.73 -3.08
CA ASN A 140 29.40 10.06 -3.88
C ASN A 140 30.31 11.07 -3.16
N GLY A 141 29.73 12.07 -2.48
CA GLY A 141 30.45 13.02 -1.64
C GLY A 141 31.23 12.35 -0.51
N TRP A 142 30.71 11.28 0.10
CA TRP A 142 31.44 10.52 1.13
C TRP A 142 32.49 9.57 0.56
N LEU A 143 32.28 9.01 -0.64
CA LEU A 143 33.25 8.14 -1.30
C LEU A 143 34.49 8.90 -1.81
N GLN A 144 34.35 10.17 -2.19
CA GLN A 144 35.47 11.02 -2.64
C GLN A 144 36.63 11.11 -1.64
N PRO A 145 36.44 11.49 -0.36
CA PRO A 145 37.53 11.54 0.61
C PRO A 145 38.11 10.16 0.93
N VAL A 146 37.34 9.07 0.83
CA VAL A 146 37.89 7.71 0.96
C VAL A 146 38.84 7.41 -0.20
N ARG A 147 38.41 7.71 -1.43
CA ARG A 147 39.22 7.54 -2.64
C ARG A 147 40.49 8.41 -2.64
N ALA A 148 40.43 9.60 -2.04
CA ALA A 148 41.60 10.46 -1.86
C ALA A 148 42.66 9.85 -0.92
N ARG A 149 42.28 8.89 -0.06
CA ARG A 149 43.18 8.24 0.90
C ARG A 149 43.80 6.93 0.41
N VAL A 150 43.57 6.53 -0.85
CA VAL A 150 44.13 5.29 -1.42
C VAL A 150 45.66 5.23 -1.35
N ARG A 151 46.35 6.37 -1.48
CA ARG A 151 47.83 6.45 -1.31
C ARG A 151 48.32 6.12 0.11
N TYR A 152 47.44 6.19 1.09
CA TYR A 152 47.70 5.82 2.48
C TYR A 152 47.18 4.41 2.82
N GLY A 153 46.78 3.62 1.81
CA GLY A 153 46.34 2.24 1.98
C GLY A 153 44.83 2.05 2.21
N ALA A 154 44.03 3.12 2.19
CA ALA A 154 42.58 3.01 2.31
C ALA A 154 41.96 2.33 1.08
N LEU A 155 41.08 1.35 1.27
CA LEU A 155 40.27 0.79 0.20
C LEU A 155 38.92 1.52 0.12
N CYS A 156 38.56 1.99 -1.06
CA CYS A 156 37.26 2.60 -1.34
C CYS A 156 36.32 1.53 -1.91
N PRO A 157 35.02 1.52 -1.56
CA PRO A 157 34.04 0.65 -2.20
C PRO A 157 34.11 0.73 -3.72
N GLU A 158 34.17 -0.44 -4.37
CA GLU A 158 34.29 -0.56 -5.83
C GLU A 158 32.94 -0.81 -6.50
N GLN A 159 31.92 -1.22 -5.73
CA GLN A 159 30.57 -1.40 -6.24
C GLN A 159 29.54 -0.66 -5.39
N GLN A 160 28.51 -0.16 -6.08
CA GLN A 160 27.31 0.40 -5.49
C GLN A 160 26.16 -0.54 -5.89
N ARG A 161 25.29 -0.88 -4.94
CA ARG A 161 24.16 -1.78 -5.19
C ARG A 161 22.87 -1.22 -4.60
N ASP A 162 21.76 -1.54 -5.26
CA ASP A 162 20.45 -1.09 -4.80
C ASP A 162 20.00 -1.88 -3.58
N LEU A 163 19.74 -1.16 -2.48
CA LEU A 163 19.28 -1.74 -1.24
C LEU A 163 17.79 -2.15 -1.28
N CYS A 164 17.00 -1.58 -2.19
CA CYS A 164 15.58 -1.95 -2.34
C CYS A 164 15.44 -3.45 -2.65
N GLY A 165 16.29 -4.00 -3.53
CA GLY A 165 16.23 -5.43 -3.91
C GLY A 165 16.09 -6.41 -2.74
N PRO A 166 17.04 -6.50 -1.80
CA PRO A 166 16.93 -7.39 -0.65
C PRO A 166 15.83 -6.99 0.34
N LEU A 167 15.55 -5.70 0.51
CA LEU A 167 14.52 -5.24 1.47
C LEU A 167 13.09 -5.47 0.99
N ASP A 168 12.84 -5.33 -0.31
CA ASP A 168 11.56 -5.64 -0.95
C ASP A 168 11.18 -7.10 -0.70
N GLU A 169 12.12 -8.02 -0.89
CA GLU A 169 11.90 -9.45 -0.65
C GLU A 169 11.66 -9.75 0.84
N MET A 170 12.34 -9.04 1.74
CA MET A 170 12.09 -9.15 3.18
C MET A 170 10.71 -8.64 3.59
N ARG A 171 10.23 -7.54 2.99
CA ARG A 171 8.93 -6.92 3.29
C ARG A 171 7.76 -7.61 2.58
N LEU A 172 8.01 -8.31 1.47
CA LEU A 172 6.98 -8.97 0.69
C LEU A 172 6.28 -10.10 1.45
N ILE A 173 7.01 -10.81 2.32
CA ILE A 173 6.47 -11.91 3.15
C ILE A 173 6.36 -11.43 4.60
N LYS A 174 5.13 -11.19 5.05
CA LYS A 174 4.84 -10.61 6.35
C LYS A 174 5.05 -11.62 7.47
N ASP A 175 5.83 -11.25 8.46
CA ASP A 175 5.97 -12.00 9.71
C ASP A 175 4.68 -11.91 10.58
N PRO A 176 4.55 -12.72 11.64
CA PRO A 176 3.34 -12.72 12.47
C PRO A 176 3.01 -11.36 13.11
N HIS A 177 4.01 -10.56 13.50
CA HIS A 177 3.79 -9.25 14.09
C HIS A 177 3.25 -8.25 13.06
N GLU A 178 3.74 -8.31 11.83
CA GLU A 178 3.23 -7.52 10.71
C GLU A 178 1.77 -7.89 10.42
N GLN A 179 1.48 -9.18 10.28
CA GLN A 179 0.11 -9.66 10.03
C GLN A 179 -0.85 -9.24 11.15
N ASP A 180 -0.45 -9.32 12.42
CA ASP A 180 -1.28 -8.87 13.54
C ASP A 180 -1.53 -7.36 13.52
N THR A 181 -0.54 -6.57 13.12
CA THR A 181 -0.69 -5.12 12.96
C THR A 181 -1.63 -4.79 11.81
N MET A 182 -1.48 -5.46 10.67
CA MET A 182 -2.36 -5.32 9.51
C MET A 182 -3.79 -5.75 9.82
N ARG A 183 -4.01 -6.87 10.55
CA ARG A 183 -5.35 -7.28 11.03
C ARG A 183 -5.98 -6.17 11.88
N ARG A 184 -5.22 -5.56 12.78
CA ARG A 184 -5.72 -4.44 13.60
C ARG A 184 -6.05 -3.21 12.77
N ALA A 185 -5.21 -2.86 11.79
CA ALA A 185 -5.47 -1.77 10.86
C ALA A 185 -6.78 -2.01 10.08
N ALA A 186 -6.93 -3.19 9.48
CA ALA A 186 -8.13 -3.58 8.74
C ALA A 186 -9.39 -3.59 9.62
N GLN A 187 -9.29 -4.03 10.88
CA GLN A 187 -10.41 -3.96 11.84
C GLN A 187 -10.82 -2.53 12.20
N ILE A 188 -9.85 -1.62 12.35
CA ILE A 188 -10.13 -0.19 12.56
C ILE A 188 -10.85 0.38 11.33
N SER A 189 -10.34 0.07 10.14
CA SER A 189 -10.94 0.55 8.90
C SER A 189 -12.33 -0.01 8.63
N ALA A 190 -12.55 -1.29 8.89
CA ALA A 190 -13.87 -1.90 8.78
C ALA A 190 -14.91 -1.19 9.69
N ARG A 191 -14.55 -0.87 10.94
CA ARG A 191 -15.41 -0.09 11.84
C ARG A 191 -15.73 1.29 11.28
N ALA A 192 -14.74 1.94 10.67
CA ALA A 192 -14.91 3.25 10.07
C ALA A 192 -15.88 3.22 8.89
N HIS A 193 -15.77 2.22 8.00
CA HIS A 193 -16.70 2.00 6.90
C HIS A 193 -18.12 1.74 7.39
N VAL A 194 -18.29 0.87 8.40
CA VAL A 194 -19.61 0.63 9.04
C VAL A 194 -20.22 1.94 9.55
N ARG A 195 -19.42 2.75 10.25
CA ARG A 195 -19.85 4.04 10.78
C ARG A 195 -20.27 5.01 9.68
N ALA A 196 -19.51 5.08 8.59
CA ALA A 196 -19.84 5.91 7.44
C ALA A 196 -21.16 5.48 6.77
N MET A 197 -21.38 4.18 6.57
CA MET A 197 -22.64 3.64 6.05
C MET A 197 -23.84 4.02 6.92
N GLN A 198 -23.74 3.77 8.23
CA GLN A 198 -24.80 4.09 9.19
C GLN A 198 -25.08 5.60 9.25
N ARG A 199 -24.01 6.41 9.25
CA ARG A 199 -24.13 7.88 9.26
C ARG A 199 -24.85 8.39 8.01
N CYS A 200 -24.46 7.90 6.83
CA CYS A 200 -25.06 8.30 5.56
C CYS A 200 -26.58 8.10 5.57
N ALA A 201 -27.02 6.89 5.88
CA ALA A 201 -28.45 6.57 5.89
C ALA A 201 -29.20 7.30 7.02
N ALA A 202 -28.62 7.44 8.21
CA ALA A 202 -29.24 8.17 9.32
C ALA A 202 -29.47 9.65 8.98
N MET A 203 -28.48 10.33 8.38
CA MET A 203 -28.61 11.74 7.99
C MET A 203 -29.66 11.93 6.90
N LEU A 204 -29.67 11.07 5.87
CA LEU A 204 -30.68 11.12 4.81
C LEU A 204 -32.10 10.87 5.34
N ARG A 205 -32.29 9.89 6.24
CA ARG A 205 -33.58 9.64 6.89
C ARG A 205 -34.06 10.83 7.72
N ALA A 206 -33.14 11.55 8.35
CA ALA A 206 -33.44 12.76 9.11
C ALA A 206 -33.68 14.00 8.22
N GLY A 207 -33.60 13.87 6.89
CA GLY A 207 -33.75 14.99 5.96
C GLY A 207 -32.61 16.01 6.01
N GLN A 208 -31.43 15.61 6.49
CA GLN A 208 -30.25 16.46 6.56
C GLN A 208 -29.53 16.51 5.21
N ASP A 209 -28.81 17.60 4.96
CA ASP A 209 -27.89 17.68 3.82
C ASP A 209 -26.69 16.76 4.08
N VAL A 210 -26.40 15.87 3.14
CA VAL A 210 -25.29 14.92 3.23
C VAL A 210 -24.31 15.21 2.11
N ARG A 211 -23.03 15.26 2.46
CA ARG A 211 -21.91 15.57 1.57
C ARG A 211 -20.88 14.47 1.71
N GLU A 212 -20.09 14.25 0.67
CA GLU A 212 -19.04 13.22 0.70
C GLU A 212 -18.04 13.46 1.85
N TYR A 213 -17.64 14.70 2.09
CA TYR A 213 -16.77 15.02 3.24
C TYR A 213 -17.39 14.71 4.62
N HIS A 214 -18.72 14.62 4.75
CA HIS A 214 -19.33 14.20 6.03
C HIS A 214 -18.99 12.75 6.35
N LEU A 215 -18.91 11.89 5.33
CA LEU A 215 -18.55 10.49 5.52
C LEU A 215 -17.03 10.35 5.72
N ASP A 216 -16.23 11.13 4.99
CA ASP A 216 -14.78 11.22 5.23
C ASP A 216 -14.46 11.61 6.67
N ALA A 217 -15.20 12.56 7.24
CA ALA A 217 -15.05 12.94 8.64
C ALA A 217 -15.32 11.78 9.62
N GLU A 218 -16.30 10.90 9.35
CA GLU A 218 -16.53 9.71 10.18
C GLU A 218 -15.40 8.69 10.04
N LEU A 219 -14.85 8.52 8.84
CA LEU A 219 -13.72 7.63 8.58
C LEU A 219 -12.50 8.07 9.39
N LEU A 220 -12.09 9.33 9.22
CA LEU A 220 -10.93 9.91 9.91
C LEU A 220 -11.13 9.93 11.42
N HIS A 221 -12.35 10.21 11.90
CA HIS A 221 -12.65 10.13 13.33
C HIS A 221 -12.42 8.71 13.87
N GLU A 222 -12.97 7.69 13.22
CA GLU A 222 -12.86 6.31 13.73
C GLU A 222 -11.41 5.82 13.68
N PHE A 223 -10.66 6.13 12.61
CA PHE A 223 -9.24 5.82 12.53
C PHE A 223 -8.49 6.38 13.75
N ARG A 224 -8.66 7.68 14.02
CA ARG A 224 -7.97 8.36 15.13
C ARG A 224 -8.39 7.87 16.50
N GLN A 225 -9.69 7.64 16.69
CA GLN A 225 -10.23 7.17 17.96
C GLN A 225 -9.64 5.82 18.39
N GLN A 226 -9.20 5.01 17.43
CA GLN A 226 -8.66 3.68 17.65
C GLN A 226 -7.11 3.63 17.66
N GLY A 227 -6.46 4.80 17.59
CA GLY A 227 -5.00 4.92 17.69
C GLY A 227 -4.25 4.90 16.35
N SER A 228 -4.94 4.93 15.22
CA SER A 228 -4.28 5.10 13.91
C SER A 228 -3.53 6.43 13.85
N GLN A 229 -2.31 6.37 13.32
CA GLN A 229 -1.47 7.53 13.15
C GLN A 229 -1.85 8.35 11.92
N TYR A 230 -2.44 7.79 10.86
CA TYR A 230 -2.86 8.50 9.63
C TYR A 230 -3.85 7.66 8.82
N PRO A 231 -4.59 8.23 7.84
CA PRO A 231 -5.08 7.42 6.74
C PRO A 231 -3.88 6.95 5.88
N ALA A 232 -3.92 5.72 5.36
CA ALA A 232 -2.85 5.18 4.51
C ALA A 232 -2.74 5.91 3.17
N TYR A 233 -3.85 6.48 2.70
CA TYR A 233 -3.98 7.30 1.49
C TYR A 233 -5.15 8.26 1.66
N GLY A 234 -5.26 9.27 0.80
CA GLY A 234 -6.38 10.21 0.86
C GLY A 234 -7.70 9.52 0.54
N SER A 235 -8.68 9.58 1.45
CA SER A 235 -9.96 8.90 1.30
C SER A 235 -10.70 9.29 0.02
N ILE A 236 -11.31 8.28 -0.58
CA ILE A 236 -12.28 8.41 -1.66
C ILE A 236 -13.66 8.25 -1.05
N VAL A 237 -14.51 9.25 -1.22
CA VAL A 237 -15.95 9.15 -0.94
C VAL A 237 -16.65 9.73 -2.15
N ALA A 238 -17.29 8.88 -2.94
CA ALA A 238 -17.75 9.23 -4.27
C ALA A 238 -19.22 8.81 -4.45
N ALA A 239 -20.11 9.79 -4.53
CA ALA A 239 -21.55 9.56 -4.71
C ALA A 239 -21.98 9.67 -6.18
N GLY A 240 -22.90 8.78 -6.59
CA GLY A 240 -23.46 8.76 -7.94
C GLY A 240 -22.37 8.69 -9.03
N ALA A 241 -22.40 9.63 -9.97
CA ALA A 241 -21.44 9.67 -11.08
C ALA A 241 -19.98 9.82 -10.65
N ASN A 242 -19.71 10.39 -9.46
CA ASN A 242 -18.34 10.52 -8.95
C ASN A 242 -17.69 9.15 -8.73
N ALA A 243 -18.48 8.11 -8.43
CA ALA A 243 -17.98 6.75 -8.26
C ALA A 243 -17.34 6.16 -9.52
N CYS A 244 -17.56 6.77 -10.69
CA CYS A 244 -16.90 6.40 -11.96
C CYS A 244 -15.53 7.08 -12.18
N VAL A 245 -15.03 7.84 -11.18
CA VAL A 245 -13.70 8.45 -11.16
C VAL A 245 -12.84 7.72 -10.13
N LEU A 246 -11.88 6.92 -10.59
CA LEU A 246 -11.19 5.92 -9.76
C LEU A 246 -10.51 6.49 -8.52
N HIS A 247 -9.88 7.65 -8.63
CA HIS A 247 -9.19 8.35 -7.53
C HIS A 247 -9.90 9.66 -7.15
N TYR A 248 -11.24 9.63 -7.15
CA TYR A 248 -12.04 10.77 -6.68
C TYR A 248 -11.70 11.08 -5.22
N ARG A 249 -11.39 12.33 -4.90
CA ARG A 249 -11.13 12.73 -3.51
C ARG A 249 -12.43 13.26 -2.92
N ALA A 250 -12.76 12.84 -1.69
CA ALA A 250 -13.94 13.31 -0.99
C ALA A 250 -14.00 14.86 -0.99
N ASP A 251 -15.13 15.43 -1.41
CA ASP A 251 -15.33 16.87 -1.51
C ASP A 251 -16.77 17.25 -1.10
N ALA A 252 -17.24 18.41 -1.52
CA ALA A 252 -18.53 18.99 -1.17
C ALA A 252 -19.70 18.54 -2.07
N ALA A 253 -19.56 17.48 -2.89
CA ALA A 253 -20.68 17.02 -3.69
C ALA A 253 -21.80 16.46 -2.78
N PRO A 254 -23.08 16.71 -3.12
CA PRO A 254 -24.20 16.18 -2.35
C PRO A 254 -24.38 14.69 -2.58
N ILE A 255 -24.62 13.94 -1.50
CA ILE A 255 -25.05 12.55 -1.57
C ILE A 255 -26.57 12.52 -1.61
N ARG A 256 -27.17 11.92 -2.65
CA ARG A 256 -28.63 11.92 -2.83
C ARG A 256 -29.24 10.55 -2.59
N SER A 257 -30.47 10.54 -2.08
CA SER A 257 -31.26 9.31 -1.98
C SER A 257 -31.46 8.69 -3.37
N GLY A 258 -31.19 7.39 -3.48
CA GLY A 258 -31.26 6.62 -4.73
C GLY A 258 -29.93 6.49 -5.47
N GLU A 259 -28.89 7.22 -5.06
CA GLU A 259 -27.52 7.03 -5.57
C GLU A 259 -26.78 5.93 -4.79
N LEU A 260 -25.73 5.39 -5.40
CA LEU A 260 -24.70 4.65 -4.67
C LEU A 260 -23.66 5.62 -4.12
N VAL A 261 -22.99 5.20 -3.06
CA VAL A 261 -21.77 5.81 -2.53
C VAL A 261 -20.68 4.74 -2.55
N LEU A 262 -19.58 5.03 -3.22
CA LEU A 262 -18.35 4.24 -3.17
C LEU A 262 -17.40 4.93 -2.21
N ILE A 263 -16.99 4.22 -1.16
CA ILE A 263 -15.95 4.67 -0.23
C ILE A 263 -14.76 3.74 -0.39
N ASP A 264 -13.61 4.31 -0.66
CA ASP A 264 -12.31 3.64 -0.64
C ASP A 264 -11.41 4.40 0.36
N ALA A 265 -11.16 3.75 1.50
CA ALA A 265 -10.44 4.35 2.61
C ALA A 265 -9.85 3.29 3.55
N GLY A 266 -8.62 3.54 3.96
CA GLY A 266 -7.83 2.68 4.80
C GLY A 266 -6.98 3.47 5.81
N CYS A 267 -6.75 2.91 7.00
CA CYS A 267 -5.93 3.53 8.01
C CYS A 267 -4.48 3.02 7.92
N GLU A 268 -3.54 3.79 8.45
CA GLU A 268 -2.15 3.39 8.68
C GLU A 268 -1.93 3.26 10.19
N LEU A 269 -1.67 2.03 10.64
CA LEU A 269 -1.39 1.72 12.04
C LEU A 269 0.05 1.22 12.17
N ASP A 270 0.84 1.91 12.99
CA ASP A 270 2.24 1.57 13.26
C ASP A 270 3.05 1.36 11.97
N GLY A 271 2.73 2.16 10.94
CA GLY A 271 3.37 2.14 9.62
C GLY A 271 2.81 1.12 8.64
N TYR A 272 1.77 0.33 8.98
CA TYR A 272 1.11 -0.63 8.08
C TYR A 272 -0.26 -0.16 7.63
N ALA A 273 -0.51 -0.23 6.33
CA ALA A 273 -1.77 0.11 5.69
C ALA A 273 -2.80 -1.03 5.78
N SER A 274 -4.05 -0.64 5.92
CA SER A 274 -5.21 -1.40 5.41
C SER A 274 -5.77 -0.70 4.16
N ASP A 275 -6.49 -1.41 3.31
CA ASP A 275 -7.11 -0.85 2.10
C ASP A 275 -8.51 -1.48 1.90
N ILE A 276 -9.55 -0.65 1.97
CA ILE A 276 -10.92 -1.15 1.96
C ILE A 276 -11.77 -0.26 1.08
N THR A 277 -12.39 -0.86 0.07
CA THR A 277 -13.47 -0.27 -0.70
C THR A 277 -14.80 -0.95 -0.41
N ARG A 278 -15.82 -0.15 -0.13
CA ARG A 278 -17.22 -0.58 -0.07
C ARG A 278 -18.11 0.36 -0.88
N THR A 279 -19.02 -0.24 -1.63
CA THR A 279 -20.08 0.50 -2.33
C THR A 279 -21.43 0.15 -1.73
N PHE A 280 -22.27 1.15 -1.42
CA PHE A 280 -23.56 0.95 -0.79
C PHE A 280 -24.60 1.96 -1.27
N PRO A 281 -25.91 1.67 -1.19
CA PRO A 281 -26.96 2.62 -1.52
C PRO A 281 -27.04 3.70 -0.46
N ALA A 282 -26.97 4.97 -0.86
CA ALA A 282 -26.94 6.11 0.07
C ALA A 282 -28.09 6.07 1.09
N ASN A 283 -29.29 5.71 0.64
CA ASN A 283 -30.49 5.63 1.46
C ASN A 283 -30.71 4.26 2.15
N GLY A 284 -29.76 3.33 2.03
CA GLY A 284 -29.81 2.00 2.64
C GLY A 284 -30.60 0.95 1.88
N ARG A 285 -30.98 1.18 0.60
CA ARG A 285 -31.65 0.16 -0.22
C ARG A 285 -31.19 0.18 -1.68
N PHE A 286 -30.72 -0.96 -2.19
CA PHE A 286 -30.31 -1.08 -3.58
C PHE A 286 -31.54 -1.02 -4.51
N THR A 287 -31.42 -0.28 -5.61
CA THR A 287 -32.36 -0.41 -6.73
C THR A 287 -32.07 -1.68 -7.53
N GLY A 288 -33.01 -2.10 -8.38
CA GLY A 288 -32.81 -3.28 -9.25
C GLY A 288 -31.51 -3.21 -10.07
N PRO A 289 -31.27 -2.15 -10.87
CA PRO A 289 -30.03 -2.02 -11.64
C PRO A 289 -28.76 -1.98 -10.79
N GLN A 290 -28.79 -1.30 -9.64
CA GLN A 290 -27.65 -1.27 -8.72
C GLN A 290 -27.36 -2.66 -8.17
N ARG A 291 -28.39 -3.40 -7.73
CA ARG A 291 -28.25 -4.76 -7.21
C ARG A 291 -27.69 -5.71 -8.27
N THR A 292 -28.19 -5.64 -9.51
CA THR A 292 -27.69 -6.44 -10.64
C THR A 292 -26.18 -6.27 -10.85
N LEU A 293 -25.70 -5.01 -10.88
CA LEU A 293 -24.27 -4.77 -11.09
C LEU A 293 -23.43 -5.05 -9.83
N TYR A 294 -24.00 -4.83 -8.65
CA TYR A 294 -23.33 -5.13 -7.38
C TYR A 294 -23.07 -6.62 -7.21
N ASP A 295 -24.08 -7.45 -7.45
CA ASP A 295 -23.97 -8.91 -7.37
C ASP A 295 -22.94 -9.44 -8.39
N LEU A 296 -22.82 -8.81 -9.56
CA LEU A 296 -21.78 -9.15 -10.54
C LEU A 296 -20.37 -8.84 -10.01
N VAL A 297 -20.14 -7.66 -9.43
CA VAL A 297 -18.83 -7.31 -8.84
C VAL A 297 -18.50 -8.21 -7.65
N LEU A 298 -19.49 -8.53 -6.81
CA LEU A 298 -19.32 -9.47 -5.70
C LEU A 298 -18.92 -10.86 -6.20
N ALA A 299 -19.60 -11.40 -7.21
CA ALA A 299 -19.22 -12.68 -7.82
C ALA A 299 -17.79 -12.65 -8.41
N SER A 300 -17.37 -11.52 -9.00
CA SER A 300 -16.00 -11.32 -9.47
C SER A 300 -14.98 -11.33 -8.33
N GLN A 301 -15.35 -10.79 -7.16
CA GLN A 301 -14.51 -10.79 -5.95
C GLN A 301 -14.38 -12.21 -5.40
N GLU A 302 -15.48 -12.93 -5.26
CA GLU A 302 -15.49 -14.32 -4.78
C GLU A 302 -14.61 -15.23 -5.66
N ALA A 303 -14.65 -15.02 -6.99
CA ALA A 303 -13.78 -15.74 -7.92
C ALA A 303 -12.29 -15.40 -7.74
N ALA A 304 -11.96 -14.12 -7.50
CA ALA A 304 -10.60 -13.71 -7.21
C ALA A 304 -10.10 -14.28 -5.87
N VAL A 305 -10.91 -14.21 -4.82
CA VAL A 305 -10.63 -14.81 -3.49
C VAL A 305 -10.33 -16.31 -3.62
N ALA A 306 -11.15 -17.04 -4.39
CA ALA A 306 -10.92 -18.47 -4.61
C ALA A 306 -9.61 -18.79 -5.36
N ALA A 307 -9.11 -17.84 -6.17
CA ALA A 307 -7.83 -17.94 -6.89
C ALA A 307 -6.63 -17.45 -6.06
N THR A 308 -6.85 -16.74 -4.96
CA THR A 308 -5.76 -16.22 -4.10
C THR A 308 -5.31 -17.28 -3.10
N LYS A 309 -4.24 -18.01 -3.44
CA LYS A 309 -3.63 -19.04 -2.58
C LYS A 309 -2.18 -19.31 -2.95
N ALA A 310 -1.43 -19.94 -2.05
CA ALA A 310 -0.07 -20.37 -2.33
C ALA A 310 0.03 -21.24 -3.59
N GLY A 311 1.07 -21.02 -4.39
CA GLY A 311 1.33 -21.75 -5.64
C GLY A 311 0.63 -21.19 -6.88
N ASN A 312 -0.47 -20.44 -6.71
CA ASN A 312 -1.04 -19.63 -7.79
C ASN A 312 -0.15 -18.40 -8.06
N ARG A 313 -0.34 -17.74 -9.20
CA ARG A 313 0.38 -16.51 -9.54
C ARG A 313 -0.40 -15.27 -9.14
N PHE A 314 0.31 -14.17 -8.95
CA PHE A 314 -0.26 -12.86 -8.64
C PHE A 314 -1.33 -12.41 -9.65
N THR A 315 -1.24 -12.83 -10.92
CA THR A 315 -2.24 -12.48 -11.94
C THR A 315 -3.47 -13.38 -11.95
N ASP A 316 -3.44 -14.55 -11.30
CA ASP A 316 -4.56 -15.50 -11.35
C ASP A 316 -5.87 -14.92 -10.77
N PRO A 317 -5.87 -14.17 -9.65
CA PRO A 317 -7.06 -13.48 -9.16
C PRO A 317 -7.64 -12.49 -10.18
N HIS A 318 -6.77 -11.80 -10.93
CA HIS A 318 -7.21 -10.86 -11.97
C HIS A 318 -7.86 -11.58 -13.15
N GLU A 319 -7.29 -12.69 -13.59
CA GLU A 319 -7.85 -13.52 -14.65
C GLU A 319 -9.21 -14.11 -14.24
N ALA A 320 -9.35 -14.53 -12.99
CA ALA A 320 -10.61 -15.02 -12.44
C ALA A 320 -11.70 -13.93 -12.40
N THR A 321 -11.36 -12.72 -11.92
CA THR A 321 -12.27 -11.56 -11.98
C THR A 321 -12.69 -11.23 -13.40
N VAL A 322 -11.74 -11.15 -14.34
CA VAL A 322 -12.01 -10.80 -15.73
C VAL A 322 -12.89 -11.86 -16.41
N ALA A 323 -12.73 -13.15 -16.08
CA ALA A 323 -13.59 -14.20 -16.60
C ALA A 323 -15.06 -14.04 -16.19
N VAL A 324 -15.31 -13.70 -14.92
CA VAL A 324 -16.67 -13.43 -14.42
C VAL A 324 -17.25 -12.16 -15.06
N LEU A 325 -16.48 -11.07 -15.10
CA LEU A 325 -16.92 -9.81 -15.70
C LEU A 325 -17.22 -9.96 -17.19
N ALA A 326 -16.39 -10.69 -17.94
CA ALA A 326 -16.58 -10.88 -19.37
C ALA A 326 -17.94 -11.53 -19.70
N GLN A 327 -18.33 -12.57 -18.94
CA GLN A 327 -19.64 -13.19 -19.10
C GLN A 327 -20.75 -12.29 -18.58
N GLY A 328 -20.59 -11.71 -17.38
CA GLY A 328 -21.62 -10.87 -16.76
C GLY A 328 -21.96 -9.63 -17.58
N LEU A 329 -20.98 -8.99 -18.20
CA LEU A 329 -21.19 -7.84 -19.09
C LEU A 329 -22.07 -8.18 -20.30
N LEU A 330 -21.96 -9.40 -20.83
CA LEU A 330 -22.83 -9.90 -21.91
C LEU A 330 -24.23 -10.19 -21.37
N ASP A 331 -24.32 -10.83 -20.20
CA ASP A 331 -25.59 -11.25 -19.60
C ASP A 331 -26.47 -10.05 -19.21
N VAL A 332 -25.86 -8.99 -18.68
CA VAL A 332 -26.58 -7.75 -18.32
C VAL A 332 -26.79 -6.80 -19.50
N GLY A 333 -26.23 -7.11 -20.67
CA GLY A 333 -26.37 -6.31 -21.89
C GLY A 333 -25.54 -5.02 -21.91
N LEU A 334 -24.50 -4.90 -21.08
CA LEU A 334 -23.50 -3.83 -21.19
C LEU A 334 -22.59 -4.02 -22.40
N LEU A 335 -22.41 -5.28 -22.83
CA LEU A 335 -21.77 -5.64 -24.10
C LEU A 335 -22.76 -6.38 -25.00
N ASP A 336 -22.80 -6.00 -26.28
CA ASP A 336 -23.63 -6.66 -27.28
C ASP A 336 -22.89 -7.91 -27.83
N LYS A 337 -23.37 -9.09 -27.45
CA LYS A 337 -22.83 -10.38 -27.90
C LYS A 337 -22.71 -10.51 -29.43
N ASN A 338 -23.57 -9.82 -30.19
CA ASN A 338 -23.52 -9.87 -31.65
C ASN A 338 -22.37 -9.03 -32.22
N LYS A 339 -21.81 -8.11 -31.43
CA LYS A 339 -20.68 -7.25 -31.80
C LYS A 339 -19.35 -7.77 -31.27
N VAL A 340 -19.32 -8.24 -30.03
CA VAL A 340 -18.05 -8.61 -29.35
C VAL A 340 -17.80 -10.12 -29.26
N GLY A 341 -18.80 -10.95 -29.56
CA GLY A 341 -18.67 -12.41 -29.54
C GLY A 341 -18.93 -13.03 -28.16
N SER A 342 -18.17 -14.09 -27.86
CA SER A 342 -18.22 -14.87 -26.62
C SER A 342 -17.46 -14.20 -25.47
N ALA A 343 -17.60 -14.71 -24.24
CA ALA A 343 -16.80 -14.25 -23.10
C ALA A 343 -15.29 -14.36 -23.37
N GLN A 344 -14.84 -15.42 -24.05
CA GLN A 344 -13.44 -15.60 -24.45
C GLN A 344 -12.98 -14.52 -25.43
N ASP A 345 -13.84 -14.12 -26.37
CA ASP A 345 -13.56 -13.02 -27.30
C ASP A 345 -13.49 -11.67 -26.56
N VAL A 346 -14.37 -11.45 -25.56
CA VAL A 346 -14.33 -10.27 -24.69
C VAL A 346 -13.00 -10.18 -23.92
N ILE A 347 -12.50 -11.30 -23.41
CA ILE A 347 -11.21 -11.36 -22.70
C ILE A 347 -10.06 -11.09 -23.67
N ALA A 348 -10.01 -11.84 -24.78
CA ALA A 348 -8.95 -11.77 -25.77
C ALA A 348 -8.80 -10.37 -26.38
N ASN A 349 -9.93 -9.70 -26.64
CA ASN A 349 -9.96 -8.35 -27.21
C ASN A 349 -10.00 -7.24 -26.15
N ARG A 350 -10.00 -7.60 -24.86
CA ARG A 350 -10.16 -6.67 -23.72
C ARG A 350 -11.38 -5.76 -23.85
N SER A 351 -12.49 -6.26 -24.41
CA SER A 351 -13.71 -5.48 -24.61
C SER A 351 -14.40 -5.06 -23.30
N TYR A 352 -14.02 -5.66 -22.17
CA TYR A 352 -14.43 -5.26 -20.82
C TYR A 352 -13.80 -3.93 -20.35
N PHE A 353 -12.69 -3.50 -20.95
CA PHE A 353 -11.86 -2.39 -20.46
C PHE A 353 -12.59 -1.05 -20.26
N PRO A 354 -13.59 -0.65 -21.08
CA PRO A 354 -14.35 0.57 -20.84
C PRO A 354 -15.07 0.60 -19.48
N PHE A 355 -15.38 -0.56 -18.92
CA PHE A 355 -16.09 -0.73 -17.64
C PHE A 355 -15.19 -1.18 -16.50
N TYR A 356 -14.06 -1.84 -16.79
CA TYR A 356 -13.08 -2.30 -15.80
C TYR A 356 -11.65 -2.10 -16.33
N MET A 357 -11.00 -1.01 -15.91
CA MET A 357 -9.75 -0.51 -16.49
C MET A 357 -8.51 -0.64 -15.60
N HIS A 358 -8.67 -1.12 -14.37
CA HIS A 358 -7.57 -1.32 -13.41
C HIS A 358 -7.29 -2.82 -13.16
N ARG A 359 -6.27 -3.11 -12.34
CA ARG A 359 -5.95 -4.47 -11.90
C ARG A 359 -6.88 -4.88 -10.75
N THR A 360 -6.87 -6.16 -10.40
CA THR A 360 -7.69 -6.71 -9.32
C THR A 360 -7.01 -6.62 -7.95
N GLY A 361 -5.78 -6.11 -7.90
CA GLY A 361 -5.10 -5.86 -6.65
C GLY A 361 -3.64 -5.49 -6.84
N HIS A 362 -3.00 -5.23 -5.71
CA HIS A 362 -1.59 -4.91 -5.55
C HIS A 362 -1.08 -5.49 -4.23
N TRP A 363 0.24 -5.53 -4.03
CA TRP A 363 0.80 -5.83 -2.72
C TRP A 363 0.37 -4.78 -1.70
N LEU A 364 0.21 -5.22 -0.46
CA LEU A 364 -0.14 -4.37 0.68
C LEU A 364 0.79 -4.64 1.85
N GLY A 365 1.16 -3.58 2.57
CA GLY A 365 2.03 -3.67 3.74
C GLY A 365 2.29 -2.31 4.33
N MET A 366 3.56 -1.90 4.40
CA MET A 366 3.90 -0.60 4.97
C MET A 366 3.53 0.58 4.08
N ASP A 367 3.41 0.35 2.77
CA ASP A 367 2.86 1.28 1.81
C ASP A 367 1.59 0.66 1.22
N VAL A 368 0.58 1.48 0.86
CA VAL A 368 -0.69 0.97 0.30
C VAL A 368 -0.46 0.15 -0.97
N HIS A 369 0.32 0.70 -1.90
CA HIS A 369 0.92 -0.04 -3.00
C HIS A 369 2.32 -0.47 -2.56
N ASP A 370 2.41 -1.61 -1.90
CA ASP A 370 3.63 -2.07 -1.22
C ASP A 370 4.73 -2.49 -2.21
N CYS A 371 5.96 -2.54 -1.70
CA CYS A 371 7.12 -2.99 -2.46
C CYS A 371 7.07 -4.49 -2.79
N GLY A 372 7.95 -4.93 -3.71
CA GLY A 372 8.06 -6.33 -4.12
C GLY A 372 7.86 -6.52 -5.62
N SER A 373 8.69 -7.36 -6.22
CA SER A 373 8.57 -7.68 -7.65
C SER A 373 7.27 -8.45 -7.93
N TYR A 374 6.47 -7.94 -8.87
CA TYR A 374 5.34 -8.67 -9.45
C TYR A 374 5.77 -9.75 -10.46
N VAL A 375 7.06 -9.85 -10.77
CA VAL A 375 7.65 -10.88 -11.64
C VAL A 375 8.32 -11.95 -10.79
N GLU A 376 8.16 -13.22 -11.16
CA GLU A 376 8.81 -14.33 -10.47
C GLU A 376 10.33 -14.31 -10.69
N PRO A 377 11.16 -14.20 -9.64
CA PRO A 377 12.61 -14.09 -9.79
C PRO A 377 13.26 -15.28 -10.50
N SER A 378 12.75 -16.49 -10.27
CA SER A 378 13.27 -17.70 -10.94
C SER A 378 12.94 -17.78 -12.43
N GLU A 379 12.04 -16.93 -12.93
CA GLU A 379 11.55 -16.95 -14.30
C GLU A 379 11.76 -15.62 -15.03
N VAL A 380 12.63 -14.72 -14.51
CA VAL A 380 12.87 -13.39 -15.08
C VAL A 380 13.38 -13.41 -16.53
N GLY A 381 14.06 -14.49 -16.91
CA GLY A 381 14.56 -14.73 -18.27
C GLY A 381 13.47 -15.22 -19.25
N THR A 382 12.33 -15.66 -18.75
CA THR A 382 11.18 -16.08 -19.56
C THR A 382 10.42 -14.84 -20.00
N VAL A 383 10.47 -14.54 -21.30
CA VAL A 383 9.79 -13.38 -21.88
C VAL A 383 8.89 -13.86 -23.00
N ASN A 384 7.60 -13.52 -22.89
CA ASN A 384 6.63 -13.69 -23.97
C ASN A 384 6.30 -12.32 -24.55
N GLU A 385 6.08 -12.25 -25.86
CA GLU A 385 5.61 -11.05 -26.52
C GLU A 385 4.15 -11.23 -26.94
N ARG A 386 3.32 -10.25 -26.58
CA ARG A 386 1.95 -10.14 -27.10
C ARG A 386 1.69 -8.73 -27.58
N LYS A 387 0.77 -8.58 -28.53
CA LYS A 387 0.21 -7.28 -28.86
C LYS A 387 -0.93 -6.96 -27.92
N ASP A 388 -0.91 -5.78 -27.34
CA ASP A 388 -2.07 -5.29 -26.60
C ASP A 388 -3.21 -4.97 -27.58
N PRO A 389 -4.41 -5.54 -27.42
CA PRO A 389 -5.52 -5.29 -28.35
C PRO A 389 -6.05 -3.85 -28.27
N LEU A 390 -5.75 -3.10 -27.19
CA LEU A 390 -6.19 -1.71 -27.05
C LEU A 390 -5.18 -0.72 -27.64
N SER A 391 -3.90 -0.80 -27.25
CA SER A 391 -2.88 0.15 -27.74
C SER A 391 -2.19 -0.29 -29.03
N GLY A 392 -2.24 -1.58 -29.37
CA GLY A 392 -1.47 -2.17 -30.48
C GLY A 392 0.03 -2.33 -30.19
N GLU A 393 0.49 -1.91 -29.01
CA GLU A 393 1.88 -2.01 -28.59
C GLU A 393 2.28 -3.47 -28.30
N THR A 394 3.53 -3.81 -28.62
CA THR A 394 4.11 -5.10 -28.22
C THR A 394 4.52 -5.02 -26.75
N ILE A 395 3.83 -5.77 -25.89
CA ILE A 395 4.14 -5.92 -24.48
C ILE A 395 5.03 -7.15 -24.28
N LYS A 396 6.10 -6.97 -23.51
CA LYS A 396 6.95 -8.06 -23.01
C LYS A 396 6.44 -8.52 -21.65
N ASP A 397 5.66 -9.59 -21.66
CA ASP A 397 5.18 -10.22 -20.44
C ASP A 397 6.23 -11.15 -19.86
N ARG A 398 6.31 -11.14 -18.54
CA ARG A 398 7.07 -12.11 -17.76
C ARG A 398 6.11 -12.84 -16.82
N PRO A 399 6.42 -14.10 -16.45
CA PRO A 399 5.62 -14.82 -15.49
C PRO A 399 5.50 -14.02 -14.19
N SER A 400 4.25 -13.82 -13.76
CA SER A 400 3.95 -13.09 -12.55
C SER A 400 4.38 -13.89 -11.32
N ARG A 401 4.64 -13.16 -10.23
CA ARG A 401 5.13 -13.69 -8.95
C ARG A 401 4.24 -14.84 -8.46
N ILE A 402 4.85 -15.93 -8.02
CA ILE A 402 4.14 -17.03 -7.36
C ILE A 402 3.79 -16.61 -5.94
N LEU A 403 2.51 -16.70 -5.60
CA LEU A 403 1.99 -16.40 -4.27
C LEU A 403 2.52 -17.42 -3.26
N ARG A 404 2.92 -16.92 -2.08
CA ARG A 404 3.42 -17.70 -0.95
C ARG A 404 2.72 -17.28 0.32
N PRO A 405 2.59 -18.18 1.32
CA PRO A 405 2.00 -17.82 2.61
C PRO A 405 2.68 -16.59 3.23
N GLY A 406 1.89 -15.69 3.80
CA GLY A 406 2.36 -14.44 4.40
C GLY A 406 2.53 -13.28 3.42
N MET A 407 2.43 -13.49 2.10
CA MET A 407 2.22 -12.36 1.19
C MET A 407 0.84 -11.75 1.45
N VAL A 408 0.73 -10.42 1.37
CA VAL A 408 -0.53 -9.69 1.55
C VAL A 408 -0.80 -8.83 0.32
N LEU A 409 -2.02 -8.90 -0.19
CA LEU A 409 -2.49 -8.17 -1.36
C LEU A 409 -3.93 -7.72 -1.19
N THR A 410 -4.34 -6.71 -1.96
CA THR A 410 -5.75 -6.33 -2.11
C THR A 410 -6.47 -7.23 -3.12
N ILE A 411 -7.79 -7.33 -3.01
CA ILE A 411 -8.69 -7.96 -3.99
C ILE A 411 -9.83 -7.00 -4.27
N GLU A 412 -9.73 -6.23 -5.36
CA GLU A 412 -10.51 -5.02 -5.65
C GLU A 412 -11.17 -5.02 -7.05
N PRO A 413 -12.01 -6.00 -7.42
CA PRO A 413 -12.78 -5.90 -8.65
C PRO A 413 -13.71 -4.67 -8.62
N GLY A 414 -13.93 -4.09 -9.80
CA GLY A 414 -14.83 -2.96 -9.96
C GLY A 414 -15.53 -2.94 -11.30
N LEU A 415 -16.61 -2.16 -11.38
CA LEU A 415 -17.39 -1.91 -12.57
C LEU A 415 -17.87 -0.46 -12.58
N TYR A 416 -17.51 0.29 -13.63
CA TYR A 416 -17.78 1.72 -13.73
C TYR A 416 -18.50 2.03 -15.04
N VAL A 417 -19.80 2.33 -14.94
CA VAL A 417 -20.67 2.53 -16.10
C VAL A 417 -20.96 4.01 -16.28
N ARG A 418 -20.30 4.61 -17.27
CA ARG A 418 -20.57 6.00 -17.70
C ARG A 418 -21.60 6.04 -18.83
N PRO A 419 -22.39 7.12 -18.96
CA PRO A 419 -23.27 7.33 -20.10
C PRO A 419 -22.50 7.27 -21.42
N ALA A 420 -22.94 6.42 -22.33
CA ALA A 420 -22.39 6.28 -23.67
C ALA A 420 -23.42 5.64 -24.61
N GLU A 421 -23.22 5.79 -25.92
CA GLU A 421 -24.04 5.12 -26.93
C GLU A 421 -23.98 3.59 -26.75
N GLY A 422 -25.14 2.94 -26.79
CA GLY A 422 -25.24 1.49 -26.65
C GLY A 422 -25.15 0.95 -25.21
N VAL A 423 -24.93 1.82 -24.21
CA VAL A 423 -24.97 1.46 -22.78
C VAL A 423 -26.39 1.70 -22.25
N PRO A 424 -27.08 0.69 -21.67
CA PRO A 424 -28.43 0.86 -21.13
C PRO A 424 -28.51 1.97 -20.07
N GLU A 425 -29.46 2.89 -20.24
CA GLU A 425 -29.62 4.07 -19.36
C GLU A 425 -29.82 3.69 -17.89
N ALA A 426 -30.43 2.53 -17.63
CA ALA A 426 -30.66 2.02 -16.28
C ALA A 426 -29.37 1.79 -15.48
N PHE A 427 -28.21 1.66 -16.15
CA PHE A 427 -26.91 1.45 -15.52
C PHE A 427 -26.03 2.71 -15.51
N TRP A 428 -26.48 3.83 -16.07
CA TRP A 428 -25.66 5.03 -16.14
C TRP A 428 -25.27 5.55 -14.75
N ASN A 429 -24.01 5.99 -14.64
CA ASN A 429 -23.42 6.56 -13.44
C ASN A 429 -23.36 5.60 -12.24
N ILE A 430 -23.37 4.29 -12.50
CA ILE A 430 -23.13 3.27 -11.48
C ILE A 430 -21.63 2.95 -11.47
N GLY A 431 -20.94 3.36 -10.41
CA GLY A 431 -19.59 2.92 -10.09
C GLY A 431 -19.62 2.04 -8.84
N ILE A 432 -19.08 0.84 -8.94
CA ILE A 432 -19.02 -0.14 -7.86
C ILE A 432 -17.59 -0.70 -7.80
N ARG A 433 -17.03 -0.73 -6.61
CA ARG A 433 -15.84 -1.52 -6.27
C ARG A 433 -16.06 -2.16 -4.91
N ILE A 434 -15.58 -3.38 -4.75
CA ILE A 434 -15.60 -4.14 -3.49
C ILE A 434 -14.18 -4.64 -3.29
N GLU A 435 -13.55 -4.22 -2.20
CA GLU A 435 -12.13 -4.48 -1.96
C GLU A 435 -11.86 -5.01 -0.57
N ASP A 436 -11.08 -6.08 -0.50
CA ASP A 436 -10.63 -6.66 0.76
C ASP A 436 -9.12 -6.90 0.77
N ASP A 437 -8.56 -6.76 1.96
CA ASP A 437 -7.17 -7.10 2.29
C ASP A 437 -7.05 -8.61 2.52
N ALA A 438 -6.17 -9.28 1.77
CA ALA A 438 -6.03 -10.72 1.77
C ALA A 438 -4.60 -11.17 2.15
N ILE A 439 -4.48 -11.95 3.23
CA ILE A 439 -3.24 -12.66 3.59
C ILE A 439 -3.25 -14.02 2.91
N VAL A 440 -2.27 -14.28 2.05
CA VAL A 440 -2.11 -15.59 1.39
C VAL A 440 -1.80 -16.67 2.44
N THR A 441 -2.45 -17.81 2.32
CA THR A 441 -2.24 -19.02 3.12
C THR A 441 -1.92 -20.21 2.22
N GLU A 442 -1.59 -21.36 2.81
CA GLU A 442 -1.28 -22.59 2.06
C GLU A 442 -2.43 -23.07 1.15
N THR A 443 -3.68 -22.88 1.58
CA THR A 443 -4.85 -23.45 0.89
C THR A 443 -5.85 -22.40 0.36
N GLY A 444 -5.59 -21.11 0.58
CA GLY A 444 -6.51 -20.01 0.30
C GLY A 444 -5.91 -18.67 0.71
N CYS A 445 -6.76 -17.72 1.10
CA CYS A 445 -6.36 -16.50 1.79
C CYS A 445 -7.28 -16.20 2.98
N GLU A 446 -6.75 -15.49 3.96
CA GLU A 446 -7.51 -14.88 5.05
C GLU A 446 -7.88 -13.45 4.66
N LEU A 447 -9.18 -13.13 4.62
CA LEU A 447 -9.66 -11.77 4.39
C LEU A 447 -9.77 -11.03 5.72
N ILE A 448 -8.87 -10.08 5.97
CA ILE A 448 -8.71 -9.43 7.28
C ILE A 448 -9.60 -8.18 7.46
N SER A 449 -10.23 -7.72 6.38
CA SER A 449 -11.13 -6.57 6.29
C SER A 449 -12.63 -6.92 6.34
N HIS A 450 -12.98 -8.20 6.47
CA HIS A 450 -14.37 -8.68 6.43
C HIS A 450 -15.25 -8.29 7.64
N GLY A 451 -14.74 -7.44 8.55
CA GLY A 451 -15.51 -6.83 9.62
C GLY A 451 -16.59 -5.84 9.14
N VAL A 452 -16.57 -5.47 7.87
CA VAL A 452 -17.61 -4.70 7.18
C VAL A 452 -18.23 -5.56 6.05
N PRO A 453 -19.56 -5.69 5.99
CA PRO A 453 -20.22 -6.62 5.07
C PRO A 453 -20.01 -6.25 3.60
N VAL A 454 -20.00 -7.28 2.76
CA VAL A 454 -20.02 -7.19 1.28
C VAL A 454 -21.29 -7.80 0.68
N ASN A 455 -22.04 -8.59 1.45
CA ASN A 455 -23.32 -9.09 0.96
C ASN A 455 -24.34 -7.94 0.95
N ALA A 456 -25.02 -7.74 -0.19
CA ALA A 456 -25.97 -6.64 -0.35
C ALA A 456 -27.08 -6.64 0.71
N ASP A 457 -27.60 -7.81 1.10
CA ASP A 457 -28.67 -7.91 2.09
C ASP A 457 -28.17 -7.60 3.51
N GLU A 458 -26.91 -7.94 3.83
CA GLU A 458 -26.25 -7.57 5.08
C GLU A 458 -25.97 -6.05 5.15
N ILE A 459 -25.58 -5.44 4.03
CA ILE A 459 -25.42 -3.98 3.92
C ILE A 459 -26.76 -3.28 4.15
N GLU A 460 -27.83 -3.72 3.50
CA GLU A 460 -29.16 -3.16 3.74
C GLU A 460 -29.60 -3.34 5.21
N ALA A 461 -29.32 -4.49 5.82
CA ALA A 461 -29.63 -4.74 7.22
C ALA A 461 -28.83 -3.83 8.16
N LEU A 462 -27.55 -3.60 7.88
CA LEU A 462 -26.66 -2.73 8.65
C LEU A 462 -27.10 -1.25 8.63
N MET A 463 -27.66 -0.80 7.51
CA MET A 463 -28.03 0.60 7.28
C MET A 463 -29.44 0.97 7.74
N ARG A 464 -30.31 -0.01 8.01
CA ARG A 464 -31.67 0.21 8.56
C ARG A 464 -31.59 0.78 9.96
#